data_AF-A0AA40RWG9-F1
#
_entry.id   AF-A0AA40RWG9-F1
#
_cell.length_a   1.000
_cell.length_b   1.000
_cell.length_c   1.000
_cell.angle_alpha   90.00
_cell.angle_beta   90.00
_cell.angle_gamma   90.00
#
_symmetry.space_group_name_H-M   'P 1'
#
loop_
_entity.id
_entity.type
_entity.pdbx_description
1 polymer ?
#
loop_
_entity_poly.entity_id
_entity_poly.type
_entity_poly.pdbx_seq_one_letter_code
_entity_poly.pdbx_strand_id
1 'polypeptide(L)'
;MRPEVKAAVMTRFDLVVMGMAKFVWGLMRIFDPKPLQTHFTQRPSERFETIEKCFSLRGDDATLNIARLSNCHIGSSTGKGRTGLVGRKGLVKIYNADNGKFLMIRAQGFMPRAGEKGIPKDGIALNYDAKKALGIPKNQEEGLRLYVGPANVADQEYFHMYQDPDASSRTARALSWYILIAGVVYTGFQLVLGLVKVAVLVLL
;
A
#
# COMPACT_ATOMS: atom_id res chain seq x y z
N MET A 1 -51.41 9.61 12.55
CA MET A 1 -51.15 8.22 12.12
C MET A 1 -51.46 7.29 13.28
N ARG A 2 -52.27 6.24 13.11
CA ARG A 2 -52.58 5.30 14.22
C ARG A 2 -51.29 4.63 14.70
N PRO A 3 -51.13 4.38 16.01
CA PRO A 3 -49.90 3.80 16.58
C PRO A 3 -49.53 2.44 15.96
N GLU A 4 -50.53 1.64 15.57
CA GLU A 4 -50.37 0.34 14.89
C GLU A 4 -49.74 0.49 13.49
N VAL A 5 -50.11 1.53 12.75
CA VAL A 5 -49.54 1.83 11.42
C VAL A 5 -48.08 2.28 11.55
N LYS A 6 -47.77 3.07 12.60
CA LYS A 6 -46.41 3.52 12.88
C LYS A 6 -45.50 2.34 13.26
N ALA A 7 -45.99 1.38 14.05
CA ALA A 7 -45.26 0.18 14.42
C ALA A 7 -44.99 -0.73 13.21
N ALA A 8 -46.00 -0.99 12.37
CA ALA A 8 -45.84 -1.82 11.17
C ALA A 8 -44.87 -1.21 10.14
N VAL A 9 -44.86 0.12 10.01
CA VAL A 9 -43.91 0.85 9.16
C VAL A 9 -42.48 0.78 9.72
N MET A 10 -42.31 0.93 11.03
CA MET A 10 -41.01 0.79 11.71
C MET A 10 -40.43 -0.62 11.55
N THR A 11 -41.24 -1.67 11.71
CA THR A 11 -40.75 -3.06 11.54
C THR A 11 -40.32 -3.36 10.10
N ARG A 12 -41.03 -2.82 9.10
CA ARG A 12 -40.62 -2.94 7.68
C ARG A 12 -39.35 -2.16 7.40
N PHE A 13 -39.17 -1.00 8.03
CA PHE A 13 -37.95 -0.21 7.95
C PHE A 13 -36.75 -0.95 8.54
N ASP A 14 -36.89 -1.54 9.74
CA ASP A 14 -35.84 -2.32 10.38
C ASP A 14 -35.40 -3.53 9.54
N LEU A 15 -36.35 -4.22 8.89
CA LEU A 15 -36.05 -5.34 7.99
C LEU A 15 -35.26 -4.90 6.76
N VAL A 16 -35.57 -3.74 6.18
CA VAL A 16 -34.83 -3.17 5.04
C VAL A 16 -33.42 -2.79 5.48
N VAL A 17 -33.26 -2.12 6.63
CA VAL A 17 -31.95 -1.73 7.18
C VAL A 17 -31.10 -2.96 7.50
N MET A 18 -31.67 -3.99 8.12
CA MET A 18 -30.98 -5.24 8.41
C MET A 18 -30.61 -6.01 7.15
N GLY A 19 -31.48 -6.03 6.13
CA GLY A 19 -31.18 -6.59 4.81
C GLY A 19 -30.00 -5.87 4.14
N MET A 20 -29.97 -4.54 4.22
CA MET A 20 -28.88 -3.70 3.72
C MET A 20 -27.57 -3.97 4.46
N ALA A 21 -27.59 -4.02 5.79
CA ALA A 21 -26.41 -4.32 6.59
C ALA A 21 -25.83 -5.69 6.22
N LYS A 22 -26.69 -6.71 6.05
CA LYS A 22 -26.28 -8.04 5.57
C LYS A 22 -25.70 -8.00 4.16
N PHE A 23 -26.27 -7.22 3.25
CA PHE A 23 -25.78 -7.07 1.88
C PHE A 23 -24.41 -6.38 1.83
N VAL A 24 -24.24 -5.26 2.56
CA VAL A 24 -22.96 -4.56 2.69
C VAL A 24 -21.91 -5.48 3.30
N TRP A 25 -22.27 -6.21 4.36
CA TRP A 25 -21.38 -7.19 4.99
C TRP A 25 -20.99 -8.32 4.03
N GLY A 26 -21.93 -8.81 3.22
CA GLY A 26 -21.67 -9.78 2.16
C GLY A 26 -20.70 -9.24 1.12
N LEU A 27 -20.92 -8.02 0.62
CA LEU A 27 -20.01 -7.34 -0.30
C LEU A 27 -18.62 -7.15 0.30
N MET A 28 -18.51 -6.72 1.56
CA MET A 28 -17.23 -6.56 2.25
C MET A 28 -16.46 -7.88 2.40
N ARG A 29 -17.16 -9.02 2.53
CA ARG A 29 -16.52 -10.34 2.59
C ARG A 29 -16.04 -10.84 1.24
N ILE A 30 -16.69 -10.44 0.16
CA ILE A 30 -16.38 -10.90 -1.20
C ILE A 30 -15.34 -9.98 -1.84
N PHE A 31 -15.40 -8.68 -1.55
CA PHE A 31 -14.49 -7.70 -2.14
C PHE A 31 -13.16 -7.68 -1.39
N ASP A 32 -12.19 -8.43 -1.90
CA ASP A 32 -10.78 -8.26 -1.55
C ASP A 32 -10.19 -7.16 -2.46
N PRO A 33 -9.80 -5.97 -1.94
CA PRO A 33 -9.17 -4.92 -2.74
C PRO A 33 -7.74 -5.28 -3.16
N LYS A 34 -7.15 -6.32 -2.58
CA LYS A 34 -5.74 -6.66 -2.78
C LYS A 34 -5.39 -6.97 -4.24
N PRO A 35 -6.12 -7.80 -5.01
CA PRO A 35 -5.75 -8.08 -6.40
C PRO A 35 -5.74 -6.82 -7.27
N LEU A 36 -6.71 -5.93 -7.07
CA LEU A 36 -6.80 -4.66 -7.79
C LEU A 36 -5.61 -3.75 -7.44
N GLN A 37 -5.32 -3.59 -6.14
CA GLN A 37 -4.22 -2.75 -5.70
C GLN A 37 -2.85 -3.34 -6.08
N THR A 38 -2.70 -4.67 -6.04
CA THR A 38 -1.51 -5.37 -6.54
C THR A 38 -1.34 -5.13 -8.04
N HIS A 39 -2.41 -5.17 -8.85
CA HIS A 39 -2.30 -4.92 -10.29
C HIS A 39 -1.72 -3.54 -10.61
N PHE A 40 -2.15 -2.49 -9.89
CA PHE A 40 -1.61 -1.14 -10.08
C PHE A 40 -0.18 -1.00 -9.52
N THR A 41 0.13 -1.70 -8.43
CA THR A 41 1.45 -1.64 -7.79
C THR A 41 2.48 -2.63 -8.35
N GLN A 42 2.13 -3.49 -9.28
CA GLN A 42 3.08 -4.37 -9.96
C GLN A 42 4.01 -3.63 -10.94
N ARG A 43 3.66 -2.42 -11.37
CA ARG A 43 4.44 -1.65 -12.35
C ARG A 43 5.68 -1.02 -11.71
N PRO A 44 6.85 -0.97 -12.36
CA PRO A 44 8.00 -0.25 -11.81
C PRO A 44 7.69 1.24 -11.62
N SER A 45 8.42 1.90 -10.71
CA SER A 45 8.30 3.35 -10.53
C SER A 45 8.66 4.09 -11.83
N GLU A 46 8.01 5.22 -12.12
CA GLU A 46 8.27 6.02 -13.33
C GLU A 46 9.72 6.53 -13.40
N ARG A 47 10.26 6.94 -12.24
CA ARG A 47 11.67 7.26 -12.07
C ARG A 47 12.32 6.12 -11.30
N PHE A 48 13.29 5.45 -11.90
CA PHE A 48 14.03 4.37 -11.25
C PHE A 48 15.51 4.42 -11.60
N GLU A 49 16.31 3.87 -10.70
CA GLU A 49 17.72 3.57 -10.91
C GLU A 49 17.88 2.06 -10.95
N THR A 50 18.73 1.58 -11.86
CA THR A 50 19.07 0.16 -11.95
C THR A 50 20.16 -0.15 -10.93
N ILE A 51 19.89 -1.15 -10.10
CA ILE A 51 20.79 -1.66 -9.06
C ILE A 51 21.14 -3.10 -9.42
N GLU A 52 22.45 -3.35 -9.53
CA GLU A 52 22.99 -4.64 -9.96
C GLU A 52 23.55 -5.47 -8.80
N LYS A 53 23.82 -4.81 -7.67
CA LYS A 53 24.46 -5.42 -6.51
C LYS A 53 23.57 -5.34 -5.26
N CYS A 54 23.38 -6.47 -4.59
CA CYS A 54 22.56 -6.59 -3.39
C CYS A 54 23.36 -7.17 -2.21
N PHE A 55 23.77 -6.30 -1.31
CA PHE A 55 24.48 -6.63 -0.08
C PHE A 55 23.51 -6.99 1.05
N SER A 56 24.01 -7.69 2.06
CA SER A 56 23.25 -7.97 3.28
C SER A 56 23.39 -6.85 4.31
N LEU A 57 22.29 -6.46 4.97
CA LEU A 57 22.35 -5.53 6.11
C LEU A 57 23.09 -6.15 7.29
N ARG A 58 23.72 -5.30 8.11
CA ARG A 58 24.60 -5.70 9.21
C ARG A 58 23.98 -5.42 10.57
N GLY A 59 24.27 -6.27 11.54
CA GLY A 59 23.99 -6.03 12.97
C GLY A 59 22.54 -5.62 13.23
N ASP A 60 22.36 -4.57 14.02
CA ASP A 60 21.04 -4.06 14.42
C ASP A 60 20.17 -3.65 13.24
N ASP A 61 20.76 -3.15 12.14
CA ASP A 61 20.02 -2.79 10.93
C ASP A 61 19.36 -4.01 10.25
N ALA A 62 19.90 -5.22 10.44
CA ALA A 62 19.31 -6.43 9.87
C ALA A 62 17.94 -6.76 10.47
N THR A 63 17.68 -6.27 11.70
CA THR A 63 16.37 -6.40 12.36
C THR A 63 15.38 -5.33 11.89
N LEU A 64 15.85 -4.30 11.20
CA LEU A 64 15.02 -3.21 10.71
C LEU A 64 14.52 -3.50 9.29
N ASN A 65 13.27 -3.14 9.03
CA ASN A 65 12.70 -3.16 7.68
C ASN A 65 13.11 -1.90 6.90
N ILE A 66 14.40 -1.80 6.60
CA ILE A 66 15.00 -0.68 5.85
C ILE A 66 15.79 -1.18 4.64
N ALA A 67 15.98 -0.30 3.65
CA ALA A 67 16.97 -0.47 2.60
C ALA A 67 18.06 0.57 2.75
N ARG A 68 19.34 0.15 2.72
CA ARG A 68 20.46 1.08 2.65
C ARG A 68 20.86 1.29 1.20
N LEU A 69 20.76 2.53 0.72
CA LEU A 69 21.19 2.93 -0.62
C LEU A 69 22.47 3.75 -0.54
N SER A 70 23.17 3.85 -1.67
CA SER A 70 24.27 4.79 -1.82
C SER A 70 23.82 6.22 -1.52
N ASN A 71 24.67 7.00 -0.86
CA ASN A 71 24.34 8.36 -0.44
C ASN A 71 24.10 9.33 -1.62
N CYS A 72 24.48 8.96 -2.84
CA CYS A 72 24.11 9.72 -4.04
C CYS A 72 22.61 9.63 -4.37
N HIS A 73 21.92 8.56 -3.95
CA HIS A 73 20.50 8.34 -4.19
C HIS A 73 19.60 8.89 -3.07
N ILE A 74 20.18 9.38 -1.97
CA ILE A 74 19.44 9.90 -0.82
C ILE A 74 19.50 11.42 -0.82
N GLY A 75 18.34 12.06 -0.89
CA GLY A 75 18.19 13.50 -0.83
C GLY A 75 18.45 14.05 0.57
N SER A 76 18.87 15.32 0.62
CA SER A 76 19.07 16.03 1.89
C SER A 76 17.77 16.10 2.70
N SER A 77 17.86 15.92 4.02
CA SER A 77 16.71 16.07 4.93
C SER A 77 16.22 17.51 5.06
N THR A 78 17.03 18.50 4.69
CA THR A 78 16.68 19.93 4.80
C THR A 78 16.01 20.48 3.55
N GLY A 79 15.83 19.68 2.49
CA GLY A 79 15.30 20.12 1.18
C GLY A 79 16.20 21.10 0.41
N LYS A 80 17.17 21.73 1.09
CA LYS A 80 18.24 22.57 0.52
C LYS A 80 19.50 21.72 0.40
N GLY A 81 19.70 21.07 -0.74
CA GLY A 81 20.86 20.21 -0.98
C GLY A 81 20.66 19.23 -2.13
N ARG A 82 21.43 18.14 -2.12
CA ARG A 82 21.43 17.10 -3.17
C ARG A 82 20.02 16.54 -3.38
N THR A 83 19.54 16.56 -4.61
CA THR A 83 18.30 15.91 -5.05
C THR A 83 18.59 14.44 -5.34
N GLY A 84 18.45 13.60 -4.33
CA GLY A 84 18.52 12.14 -4.49
C GLY A 84 17.27 11.58 -5.18
N LEU A 85 17.27 10.26 -5.40
CA LEU A 85 16.10 9.50 -5.84
C LEU A 85 14.94 9.61 -4.84
N VAL A 86 15.26 9.63 -3.54
CA VAL A 86 14.28 9.68 -2.45
C VAL A 86 14.83 10.47 -1.26
N GLY A 87 13.96 11.13 -0.49
CA GLY A 87 14.33 11.75 0.78
C GLY A 87 14.77 10.71 1.83
N ARG A 88 15.48 11.16 2.87
CA ARG A 88 15.87 10.30 3.99
C ARG A 88 14.63 9.71 4.68
N LYS A 89 14.59 8.38 4.87
CA LYS A 89 13.42 7.60 5.38
C LYS A 89 12.20 7.60 4.44
N GLY A 90 12.35 8.09 3.21
CA GLY A 90 11.29 8.00 2.21
C GLY A 90 11.08 6.56 1.76
N LEU A 91 9.86 6.28 1.31
CA LEU A 91 9.47 4.95 0.84
C LEU A 91 10.01 4.75 -0.58
N VAL A 92 10.77 3.68 -0.78
CA VAL A 92 11.20 3.25 -2.11
C VAL A 92 10.51 1.95 -2.48
N LYS A 93 10.24 1.83 -3.77
CA LYS A 93 9.84 0.58 -4.40
C LYS A 93 11.06 -0.07 -5.02
N ILE A 94 11.26 -1.32 -4.69
CA ILE A 94 12.28 -2.18 -5.28
C ILE A 94 11.52 -3.22 -6.11
N TYR A 95 11.71 -3.18 -7.41
CA TYR A 95 11.12 -4.12 -8.35
C TYR A 95 12.21 -5.01 -8.93
N ASN A 96 12.03 -6.32 -8.84
CA ASN A 96 12.95 -7.29 -9.43
C ASN A 96 12.48 -7.62 -10.85
N ALA A 97 13.23 -7.17 -11.86
CA ALA A 97 12.89 -7.38 -13.26
C ALA A 97 12.98 -8.85 -13.70
N ASP A 98 13.72 -9.69 -12.98
CA ASP A 98 13.94 -11.09 -13.36
C ASP A 98 12.75 -11.99 -13.00
N ASN A 99 11.95 -11.60 -11.99
CA ASN A 99 10.83 -12.41 -11.50
C ASN A 99 9.52 -11.62 -11.29
N GLY A 100 9.51 -10.32 -11.55
CA GLY A 100 8.35 -9.44 -11.40
C GLY A 100 7.91 -9.17 -9.97
N LYS A 101 8.66 -9.63 -8.96
CA LYS A 101 8.36 -9.38 -7.54
C LYS A 101 8.77 -7.98 -7.16
N PHE A 102 8.04 -7.40 -6.22
CA PHE A 102 8.35 -6.07 -5.72
C PHE A 102 8.17 -6.00 -4.20
N LEU A 103 8.90 -5.07 -3.60
CA LEU A 103 8.86 -4.75 -2.19
C LEU A 103 8.95 -3.25 -2.02
N MET A 104 8.15 -2.70 -1.11
CA MET A 104 8.26 -1.31 -0.70
C MET A 104 8.87 -1.26 0.70
N ILE A 105 9.90 -0.44 0.85
CA ILE A 105 10.67 -0.37 2.10
C ILE A 105 11.24 1.03 2.28
N ARG A 106 11.47 1.44 3.53
CA ARG A 106 12.02 2.77 3.80
C ARG A 106 13.50 2.80 3.46
N ALA A 107 13.89 3.73 2.59
CA ALA A 107 15.29 3.95 2.23
C ALA A 107 16.00 4.83 3.26
N GLN A 108 17.24 4.45 3.57
CA GLN A 108 18.17 5.25 4.34
C GLN A 108 19.54 5.29 3.65
N GLY A 109 20.28 6.36 3.88
CA GLY A 109 21.67 6.44 3.43
C GLY A 109 22.54 5.43 4.16
N PHE A 110 23.59 4.98 3.47
CA PHE A 110 24.64 4.18 4.08
C PHE A 110 25.49 5.04 5.01
N MET A 111 25.70 4.56 6.23
CA MET A 111 26.61 5.15 7.21
C MET A 111 27.88 4.29 7.28
N PRO A 112 28.93 4.62 6.50
CA PRO A 112 30.18 3.88 6.58
C PRO A 112 30.81 4.06 7.95
N ARG A 113 31.32 2.96 8.55
CA ARG A 113 32.26 3.06 9.68
C ARG A 113 33.63 3.47 9.16
N ALA A 114 34.47 4.01 10.05
CA ALA A 114 35.85 4.37 9.71
C ALA A 114 36.58 3.14 9.11
N GLY A 115 37.12 3.29 7.89
CA GLY A 115 37.82 2.22 7.16
C GLY A 115 36.93 1.34 6.26
N GLU A 116 35.61 1.53 6.22
CA GLU A 116 34.72 0.75 5.36
C GLU A 116 34.48 1.42 4.01
N LYS A 117 34.56 0.64 2.93
CA LYS A 117 34.08 1.08 1.61
C LYS A 117 32.56 1.23 1.64
N GLY A 118 32.08 2.37 1.16
CA GLY A 118 30.65 2.65 1.02
C GLY A 118 29.95 1.73 0.02
N ILE A 119 28.61 1.74 0.04
CA ILE A 119 27.80 1.07 -0.99
C ILE A 119 28.00 1.80 -2.33
N PRO A 120 28.34 1.08 -3.42
CA PRO A 120 28.53 1.69 -4.73
C PRO A 120 27.20 2.21 -5.29
N LYS A 121 27.24 3.02 -6.35
CA LYS A 121 26.02 3.67 -6.90
C LYS A 121 24.98 2.64 -7.37
N ASP A 122 25.44 1.53 -7.93
CA ASP A 122 24.68 0.37 -8.41
C ASP A 122 24.37 -0.64 -7.30
N GLY A 123 24.56 -0.27 -6.03
CA GLY A 123 24.40 -1.15 -4.87
C GLY A 123 23.23 -0.79 -3.95
N ILE A 124 22.61 -1.83 -3.38
CA ILE A 124 21.63 -1.74 -2.29
C ILE A 124 22.00 -2.75 -1.21
N ALA A 125 21.75 -2.44 0.07
CA ALA A 125 21.79 -3.44 1.14
C ALA A 125 20.40 -3.67 1.75
N LEU A 126 20.04 -4.95 1.87
CA LEU A 126 18.73 -5.43 2.32
C LEU A 126 18.87 -6.50 3.41
N ASN A 127 17.85 -6.60 4.28
CA ASN A 127 17.77 -7.70 5.23
C ASN A 127 17.33 -9.00 4.53
N TYR A 128 17.42 -10.12 5.25
CA TYR A 128 17.09 -11.44 4.71
C TYR A 128 15.63 -11.52 4.25
N ASP A 129 14.70 -10.97 5.01
CA ASP A 129 13.27 -11.02 4.68
C ASP A 129 12.94 -10.20 3.43
N ALA A 130 13.59 -9.05 3.22
CA ALA A 130 13.44 -8.27 2.01
C ALA A 130 14.02 -9.00 0.79
N LYS A 131 15.20 -9.61 0.90
CA LYS A 131 15.78 -10.45 -0.16
C LYS A 131 14.84 -11.59 -0.53
N LYS A 132 14.26 -12.26 0.47
CA LYS A 132 13.28 -13.34 0.28
C LYS A 132 12.00 -12.84 -0.41
N ALA A 133 11.47 -11.69 0.00
CA ALA A 133 10.27 -11.09 -0.60
C ALA A 133 10.49 -10.71 -2.08
N LEU A 134 11.69 -10.21 -2.42
CA LEU A 134 12.11 -9.92 -3.79
C LEU A 134 12.50 -11.17 -4.60
N GLY A 135 12.52 -12.34 -3.96
CA GLY A 135 12.93 -13.60 -4.60
C GLY A 135 14.41 -13.63 -5.01
N ILE A 136 15.27 -12.90 -4.30
CA ILE A 136 16.72 -12.91 -4.53
C ILE A 136 17.31 -14.14 -3.81
N PRO A 137 18.02 -15.04 -4.52
CA PRO A 137 18.70 -16.17 -3.91
C PRO A 137 19.72 -15.73 -2.84
N LYS A 138 19.89 -16.54 -1.78
CA LYS A 138 20.78 -16.21 -0.64
C LYS A 138 22.21 -15.83 -1.04
N ASN A 139 22.74 -16.44 -2.10
CA ASN A 139 24.13 -16.29 -2.53
C ASN A 139 24.29 -15.40 -3.78
N GLN A 140 23.20 -14.80 -4.27
CA GLN A 140 23.25 -13.92 -5.44
C GLN A 140 23.33 -12.47 -4.97
N GLU A 141 24.55 -11.92 -4.99
CA GLU A 141 24.82 -10.53 -4.61
C GLU A 141 25.15 -9.62 -5.79
N GLU A 142 25.36 -10.18 -6.99
CA GLU A 142 25.72 -9.44 -8.22
C GLU A 142 24.89 -9.90 -9.43
N GLY A 143 24.88 -9.08 -10.48
CA GLY A 143 24.17 -9.37 -11.74
C GLY A 143 22.65 -9.34 -11.62
N LEU A 144 22.12 -8.65 -10.60
CA LEU A 144 20.68 -8.50 -10.40
C LEU A 144 20.13 -7.39 -11.30
N ARG A 145 18.84 -7.45 -11.66
CA ARG A 145 18.16 -6.33 -12.33
C ARG A 145 17.08 -5.77 -11.43
N LEU A 146 17.50 -4.99 -10.43
CA LEU A 146 16.58 -4.34 -9.50
C LEU A 146 16.32 -2.90 -9.95
N TYR A 147 15.06 -2.55 -10.18
CA TYR A 147 14.63 -1.18 -10.39
C TYR A 147 14.21 -0.58 -9.06
N VAL A 148 14.97 0.41 -8.60
CA VAL A 148 14.70 1.11 -7.34
C VAL A 148 14.23 2.52 -7.65
N GLY A 149 13.05 2.88 -7.18
CA GLY A 149 12.44 4.19 -7.40
C GLY A 149 11.65 4.69 -6.20
N PRO A 150 11.26 5.98 -6.17
CA PRO A 150 10.34 6.45 -5.16
C PRO A 150 8.98 5.76 -5.32
N ALA A 151 8.34 5.45 -4.20
CA ALA A 151 6.98 4.91 -4.19
C ALA A 151 5.98 5.99 -4.57
N ASN A 152 5.17 5.75 -5.61
CA ASN A 152 4.08 6.65 -5.99
C ASN A 152 2.93 6.58 -4.98
N VAL A 153 1.84 7.34 -5.21
CA VAL A 153 0.70 7.38 -4.29
C VAL A 153 0.02 6.01 -4.15
N ALA A 154 -0.15 5.27 -5.24
CA ALA A 154 -0.75 3.94 -5.21
C ALA A 154 0.13 2.93 -4.45
N ASP A 155 1.45 3.03 -4.62
CA ASP A 155 2.44 2.24 -3.90
C ASP A 155 2.41 2.54 -2.40
N GLN A 156 2.30 3.80 -2.01
CA GLN A 156 2.19 4.20 -0.61
C GLN A 156 0.93 3.62 0.05
N GLU A 157 -0.21 3.67 -0.63
CA GLU A 157 -1.45 3.07 -0.11
C GLU A 157 -1.34 1.54 0.02
N TYR A 158 -0.75 0.87 -0.98
CA TYR A 158 -0.50 -0.58 -0.91
C TYR A 158 0.46 -0.94 0.23
N PHE A 159 1.52 -0.16 0.42
CA PHE A 159 2.46 -0.33 1.52
C PHE A 159 1.73 -0.23 2.87
N HIS A 160 0.98 0.85 3.09
CA HIS A 160 0.26 1.07 4.35
C HIS A 160 -0.79 -0.01 4.61
N MET A 161 -1.36 -0.60 3.58
CA MET A 161 -2.39 -1.62 3.73
C MET A 161 -1.81 -3.03 3.99
N TYR A 162 -0.66 -3.38 3.41
CA TYR A 162 -0.18 -4.77 3.43
C TYR A 162 1.26 -4.98 3.89
N GLN A 163 2.16 -4.00 3.69
CA GLN A 163 3.60 -4.18 3.90
C GLN A 163 4.15 -3.38 5.08
N ASP A 164 3.39 -2.41 5.59
CA ASP A 164 3.76 -1.63 6.77
C ASP A 164 3.97 -2.58 7.95
N PRO A 165 5.14 -2.57 8.62
CA PRO A 165 5.40 -3.46 9.75
C PRO A 165 4.38 -3.32 10.88
N ASP A 166 3.83 -2.12 11.07
CA ASP A 166 2.87 -1.82 12.11
C ASP A 166 1.47 -2.37 11.77
N ALA A 167 1.00 -3.31 12.59
CA ALA A 167 -0.33 -3.90 12.44
C ALA A 167 -1.45 -2.86 12.60
N SER A 168 -1.26 -1.86 13.48
CA SER A 168 -2.27 -0.83 13.72
C SER A 168 -2.48 0.03 12.47
N SER A 169 -1.38 0.45 11.82
CA SER A 169 -1.38 1.15 10.54
C SER A 169 -2.17 0.38 9.47
N ARG A 170 -1.89 -0.93 9.32
CA ARG A 170 -2.60 -1.79 8.36
C ARG A 170 -4.10 -1.88 8.66
N THR A 171 -4.47 -2.07 9.92
CA THR A 171 -5.90 -2.15 10.31
C THR A 171 -6.65 -0.84 10.10
N ALA A 172 -6.02 0.31 10.40
CA ALA A 172 -6.62 1.63 10.19
C ALA A 172 -6.85 1.90 8.70
N ARG A 173 -5.92 1.49 7.84
CA ARG A 173 -6.05 1.64 6.39
C ARG A 173 -7.08 0.68 5.79
N ALA A 174 -7.14 -0.56 6.25
CA ALA A 174 -8.22 -1.49 5.89
C ALA A 174 -9.60 -0.94 6.29
N LEU A 175 -9.74 -0.39 7.50
CA LEU A 175 -10.97 0.25 7.95
C LEU A 175 -11.39 1.42 7.04
N SER A 176 -10.43 2.22 6.58
CA SER A 176 -10.69 3.33 5.65
C SER A 176 -11.32 2.83 4.35
N TRP A 177 -10.87 1.69 3.81
CA TRP A 177 -11.46 1.06 2.64
C TRP A 177 -12.87 0.51 2.92
N TYR A 178 -13.11 -0.07 4.08
CA TYR A 178 -14.44 -0.53 4.45
C TYR A 178 -15.44 0.62 4.60
N ILE A 179 -15.02 1.75 5.17
CA ILE A 179 -15.84 2.96 5.26
C ILE A 179 -16.13 3.51 3.85
N LEU A 180 -15.14 3.53 2.95
CA LEU A 180 -15.34 3.96 1.56
C LEU A 180 -16.36 3.08 0.84
N ILE A 181 -16.23 1.75 0.93
CA ILE A 181 -17.17 0.80 0.31
C ILE A 181 -18.58 1.02 0.89
N ALA A 182 -18.71 1.12 2.21
CA ALA A 182 -19.99 1.39 2.86
C ALA A 182 -20.61 2.71 2.38
N GLY A 183 -19.81 3.77 2.22
CA GLY A 183 -20.24 5.06 1.69
C GLY A 183 -20.73 5.00 0.24
N VAL A 184 -20.02 4.27 -0.63
CA VAL A 184 -20.43 4.06 -2.04
C VAL A 184 -21.74 3.29 -2.10
N VAL A 185 -21.87 2.20 -1.32
CA VAL A 185 -23.11 1.41 -1.28
C VAL A 185 -24.27 2.24 -0.75
N TYR A 186 -24.06 3.00 0.32
CA TYR A 186 -25.09 3.88 0.90
C TYR A 186 -25.57 4.95 -0.10
N THR A 187 -24.64 5.57 -0.82
CA THR A 187 -24.96 6.56 -1.87
C THR A 187 -25.78 5.93 -3.01
N GLY A 188 -25.38 4.74 -3.47
CA GLY A 188 -26.15 3.98 -4.47
C GLY A 188 -27.57 3.66 -4.00
N PHE A 189 -27.73 3.30 -2.72
CA PHE A 189 -29.04 3.07 -2.12
C PHE A 189 -29.91 4.33 -2.09
N GLN A 190 -29.35 5.48 -1.69
CA GLN A 190 -30.08 6.74 -1.68
C GLN A 190 -30.56 7.15 -3.07
N LEU A 191 -29.74 6.91 -4.10
CA LEU A 191 -30.14 7.11 -5.50
C LEU A 191 -31.34 6.24 -5.89
N VAL A 192 -31.30 4.94 -5.60
CA VAL A 192 -32.41 4.02 -5.90
C VAL A 192 -33.69 4.45 -5.16
N LEU A 193 -33.58 4.79 -3.87
CA LEU A 193 -34.73 5.28 -3.09
C LEU A 193 -35.31 6.58 -3.66
N GLY A 194 -34.45 7.48 -4.12
CA GLY A 194 -34.86 8.72 -4.80
C GLY A 194 -35.63 8.43 -6.09
N LEU A 195 -35.12 7.54 -6.95
CA LEU A 195 -35.77 7.15 -8.19
C LEU A 195 -37.14 6.50 -7.96
N VAL A 196 -37.26 5.62 -6.96
CA VAL A 196 -38.54 4.99 -6.59
C VAL A 196 -39.55 6.03 -6.11
N LYS A 197 -39.12 7.00 -5.28
CA LYS A 197 -40.00 8.10 -4.85
C LYS A 197 -40.53 8.91 -6.04
N VAL A 198 -39.66 9.26 -6.99
CA VAL A 198 -40.06 10.02 -8.18
C VAL A 198 -41.01 9.19 -9.05
N ALA A 199 -40.72 7.91 -9.29
CA ALA A 199 -41.60 7.03 -10.08
C ALA A 199 -43.00 6.90 -9.48
N VAL A 200 -43.10 6.73 -8.15
CA VAL A 200 -44.39 6.67 -7.44
C VAL A 200 -45.15 8.00 -7.55
N LEU A 201 -44.44 9.13 -7.52
CA LEU A 201 -45.04 10.46 -7.62
C LEU A 201 -45.49 10.84 -9.04
N VAL A 202 -44.92 10.20 -10.07
CA VAL A 202 -45.32 10.34 -11.48
C VAL A 202 -46.48 9.40 -11.85
N LEU A 203 -46.61 8.27 -11.15
CA LEU A 203 -47.67 7.27 -11.36
C LEU A 203 -48.96 7.54 -10.55
N LEU A 204 -48.92 8.47 -9.60
CA LEU A 204 -50.07 8.97 -8.81
C LEU A 204 -50.48 10.36 -9.31
#